data_AF-A0A4V1V0Q8-F1
#
_entry.id   AF-A0A4V1V0Q8-F1
#
_cell.length_a   1.000
_cell.length_b   1.000
_cell.length_c   1.000
_cell.angle_alpha   90.00
_cell.angle_beta   90.00
_cell.angle_gamma   90.00
#
_symmetry.space_group_name_H-M   'P 1'
#
loop_
_entity.id
_entity.type
_entity.pdbx_description
1 polymer ?
#
loop_
_entity_poly.entity_id
_entity_poly.type
_entity_poly.pdbx_seq_one_letter_code
_entity_poly.pdbx_strand_id
1 'polypeptide(L)'
;MAPLEADIIIPPEAYGPIQAITHAVSPWVALAYLVAGVLFIVALRGLSSPSTSRAGNRYGMAGMLIAVVTTLVTHEVASLPEILAAIAIGGGVGFVIARRIAMTDMPQLVAAFHSLVGLAAVLVALAAYLNPEAFGILGMDGNI
;
A
#
# COMPACT_ATOMS: atom_id res chain seq x y z
N MET A 1 -47.02 -7.82 15.27
CA MET A 1 -46.55 -8.27 16.59
C MET A 1 -45.31 -9.11 16.34
N ALA A 2 -44.12 -8.52 16.54
CA ALA A 2 -42.81 -9.16 16.43
C ALA A 2 -42.46 -9.85 17.77
N PRO A 3 -41.23 -10.34 18.02
CA PRO A 3 -40.48 -11.47 17.42
C PRO A 3 -39.88 -12.38 18.55
N LEU A 4 -38.82 -13.15 18.25
CA LEU A 4 -37.80 -13.76 19.16
C LEU A 4 -37.92 -15.25 19.51
N GLU A 5 -36.74 -15.85 19.74
CA GLU A 5 -36.43 -17.18 20.28
C GLU A 5 -36.19 -18.33 19.28
N ALA A 6 -35.16 -18.18 18.45
CA ALA A 6 -34.24 -19.28 18.15
C ALA A 6 -32.81 -18.82 18.44
N ASP A 7 -32.62 -18.31 19.65
CA ASP A 7 -31.33 -18.16 20.31
C ASP A 7 -30.91 -19.56 20.79
N ILE A 8 -30.53 -20.42 19.84
CA ILE A 8 -29.92 -21.72 20.13
C ILE A 8 -28.49 -21.45 20.62
N ILE A 9 -28.40 -21.30 21.94
CA ILE A 9 -27.45 -21.93 22.86
C ILE A 9 -26.24 -22.56 22.15
N ILE A 10 -25.32 -21.73 21.68
CA ILE A 10 -23.90 -22.08 21.71
C ILE A 10 -23.42 -21.56 23.07
N PRO A 11 -22.94 -22.44 23.98
CA PRO A 11 -22.48 -21.99 25.28
C PRO A 11 -21.35 -20.96 25.12
N PRO A 12 -21.25 -19.95 25.99
CA PRO A 12 -20.26 -18.89 25.85
C PRO A 12 -18.80 -19.40 25.89
N GLU A 13 -18.58 -20.61 26.40
CA GLU A 13 -17.30 -21.32 26.34
C GLU A 13 -17.04 -22.11 25.04
N ALA A 14 -18.06 -22.32 24.20
CA ALA A 14 -17.90 -22.88 22.85
C ALA A 14 -17.49 -21.81 21.82
N TYR A 15 -17.60 -20.52 22.17
CA TYR A 15 -16.66 -19.54 21.66
C TYR A 15 -15.34 -19.77 22.40
N GLY A 16 -14.56 -20.76 21.94
CA GLY A 16 -13.13 -20.83 22.29
C GLY A 16 -12.57 -19.41 22.13
N PRO A 17 -11.69 -18.96 23.05
CA PRO A 17 -11.48 -17.54 23.36
C PRO A 17 -11.58 -16.80 22.05
N ILE A 18 -12.59 -15.94 21.92
CA ILE A 18 -12.63 -14.98 20.81
C ILE A 18 -11.35 -14.17 21.03
N GLN A 19 -10.24 -14.74 20.56
CA GLN A 19 -9.18 -14.06 19.87
C GLN A 19 -9.97 -13.40 18.75
N ALA A 20 -10.62 -12.29 19.11
CA ALA A 20 -10.87 -11.22 18.22
C ALA A 20 -9.56 -11.17 17.46
N ILE A 21 -9.63 -11.51 16.18
CA ILE A 21 -8.53 -11.43 15.24
C ILE A 21 -8.23 -9.94 15.14
N THR A 22 -7.65 -9.45 16.23
CA THR A 22 -7.00 -8.19 16.35
C THR A 22 -5.65 -8.53 15.78
N HIS A 23 -5.58 -8.58 14.45
CA HIS A 23 -4.38 -8.08 13.80
C HIS A 23 -4.32 -6.59 14.15
N ALA A 24 -4.00 -6.30 15.42
CA ALA A 24 -3.78 -4.97 15.90
C ALA A 24 -2.54 -4.53 15.13
N VAL A 25 -2.78 -3.84 14.02
CA VAL A 25 -1.72 -3.20 13.24
C VAL A 25 -0.92 -2.42 14.27
N SER A 26 0.35 -2.79 14.39
CA SER A 26 1.18 -2.25 15.45
C SER A 26 1.07 -0.71 15.45
N PRO A 27 0.78 -0.06 16.59
CA PRO A 27 0.43 1.37 16.62
C PRO A 27 1.46 2.27 15.94
N TRP A 28 2.74 1.89 16.01
CA TRP A 28 3.82 2.63 15.35
C TRP A 28 3.75 2.53 13.82
N VAL A 29 3.26 1.41 13.26
CA VAL A 29 3.07 1.21 11.81
C VAL A 29 1.96 2.12 11.31
N ALA A 30 0.83 2.14 12.03
CA ALA A 30 -0.27 3.04 11.74
C ALA A 30 0.18 4.51 11.81
N LEU A 31 0.97 4.88 12.82
CA LEU A 31 1.53 6.22 12.94
C LEU A 31 2.50 6.55 11.79
N ALA A 32 3.35 5.61 11.38
CA ALA A 32 4.28 5.81 10.26
C ALA A 32 3.53 6.04 8.93
N TYR A 33 2.49 5.25 8.65
CA TYR A 33 1.64 5.46 7.48
C TYR A 33 0.85 6.78 7.55
N LEU A 34 0.38 7.17 8.73
CA LEU A 34 -0.26 8.47 8.94
C LEU A 34 0.71 9.61 8.64
N VAL A 35 1.94 9.56 9.17
CA VAL A 35 2.98 10.56 8.91
C VAL A 35 3.32 10.61 7.42
N ALA A 36 3.47 9.46 6.75
CA ALA A 36 3.70 9.41 5.31
C ALA A 36 2.53 10.06 4.52
N GLY A 37 1.28 9.78 4.89
CA GLY A 37 0.09 10.40 4.31
C GLY A 37 0.07 11.93 4.48
N VAL A 38 0.37 12.43 5.69
CA VAL A 38 0.46 13.87 5.96
C VAL A 38 1.55 14.52 5.10
N LEU A 39 2.72 13.87 4.95
CA LEU A 39 3.80 14.36 4.10
C LEU A 39 3.38 14.43 2.62
N PHE A 40 2.60 13.47 2.13
CA PHE A 40 2.04 13.54 0.77
C PHE A 40 1.07 14.71 0.59
N ILE A 41 0.22 15.00 1.59
CA ILE A 41 -0.68 16.16 1.56
C ILE A 41 0.14 17.47 1.51
N VAL A 42 1.16 17.59 2.35
CA VAL A 42 2.05 18.76 2.36
C VAL A 42 2.85 18.86 1.05
N ALA A 43 3.24 17.74 0.45
CA ALA A 43 3.91 17.68 -0.85
C ALA A 43 3.01 18.23 -1.96
N LEU A 44 1.76 17.75 -2.07
CA LEU A 44 0.79 18.22 -3.05
C LEU A 44 0.52 19.73 -2.90
N ARG A 45 0.34 20.20 -1.66
CA ARG A 45 0.19 21.64 -1.38
C ARG A 45 1.43 22.44 -1.83
N GLY A 46 2.62 21.91 -1.55
CA GLY A 46 3.88 22.54 -1.91
C GLY A 46 4.10 22.61 -3.43
N LEU A 47 3.63 21.62 -4.18
CA LEU A 47 3.74 21.56 -5.64
C LEU A 47 2.81 22.56 -6.36
N SER A 48 1.77 23.06 -5.69
CA SER A 48 0.81 24.02 -6.28
C SER A 48 1.37 25.44 -6.46
N SER A 49 2.56 25.75 -5.96
CA SER A 49 3.20 27.06 -6.19
C SER A 49 4.70 26.93 -6.52
N PRO A 50 5.25 27.73 -7.46
CA PRO A 50 6.66 27.65 -7.84
C PRO A 50 7.63 27.93 -6.68
N SER A 51 7.27 28.84 -5.77
CA SER A 51 8.12 29.21 -4.63
C SER A 51 8.28 28.06 -3.62
N THR A 52 7.27 27.21 -3.46
CA THR A 52 7.26 26.08 -2.53
C THR A 52 7.55 24.73 -3.18
N SER A 53 7.55 24.64 -4.52
CA SER A 53 7.63 23.38 -5.28
C SER A 53 8.81 22.48 -4.89
N ARG A 54 10.01 23.06 -4.70
CA ARG A 54 11.21 22.31 -4.27
C ARG A 54 11.05 21.68 -2.88
N ALA A 55 10.42 22.40 -1.95
CA ALA A 55 10.16 21.89 -0.61
C ALA A 55 9.07 20.81 -0.66
N GLY A 56 8.00 21.03 -1.44
CA GLY A 56 6.95 20.05 -1.69
C GLY A 56 7.49 18.72 -2.19
N ASN A 57 8.37 18.74 -3.19
CA ASN A 57 8.98 17.51 -3.72
C ASN A 57 9.81 16.76 -2.66
N ARG A 58 10.51 17.46 -1.77
CA ARG A 58 11.28 16.82 -0.67
C ARG A 58 10.37 16.13 0.34
N TYR A 59 9.25 16.75 0.70
CA TYR A 59 8.26 16.09 1.57
C TYR A 59 7.67 14.85 0.91
N GLY A 60 7.43 14.89 -0.40
CA GLY A 60 6.97 13.72 -1.17
C GLY A 60 7.98 12.58 -1.15
N MET A 61 9.27 12.87 -1.39
CA MET A 61 10.33 11.85 -1.30
C MET A 61 10.46 11.26 0.11
N ALA A 62 10.36 12.09 1.16
CA ALA A 62 10.40 11.61 2.54
C ALA A 62 9.18 10.73 2.89
N GLY A 63 7.98 11.13 2.46
CA GLY A 63 6.76 10.34 2.66
C GLY A 63 6.82 8.97 1.97
N MET A 64 7.27 8.94 0.71
CA MET A 64 7.45 7.68 -0.03
C MET A 64 8.50 6.77 0.64
N LEU A 65 9.62 7.33 1.09
CA LEU A 65 10.65 6.56 1.80
C LEU A 65 10.11 5.94 3.09
N ILE A 66 9.38 6.70 3.91
CA ILE A 66 8.76 6.20 5.15
C ILE A 66 7.79 5.06 4.83
N ALA A 67 6.92 5.23 3.83
CA ALA A 67 5.96 4.20 3.43
C ALA A 67 6.66 2.89 3.03
N VAL A 68 7.61 2.97 2.09
CA VAL A 68 8.35 1.79 1.59
C VAL A 68 9.13 1.09 2.71
N VAL A 69 9.89 1.84 3.51
CA VAL A 69 10.68 1.26 4.61
C VAL A 69 9.78 0.61 5.65
N THR A 70 8.66 1.26 6.00
CA THR A 70 7.69 0.68 6.94
C THR A 70 7.13 -0.64 6.41
N THR A 71 6.74 -0.70 5.14
CA THR A 71 6.25 -1.95 4.52
C THR A 71 7.32 -3.05 4.56
N LEU A 72 8.56 -2.75 4.17
CA LEU A 72 9.65 -3.74 4.13
C LEU A 72 10.04 -4.30 5.51
N VAL A 73 9.92 -3.50 6.57
CA VAL A 73 10.29 -3.91 7.94
C VAL A 73 9.16 -4.67 8.63
N THR A 74 7.91 -4.41 8.26
CA THR A 74 6.72 -4.90 8.99
C THR A 74 6.12 -6.17 8.42
N HIS A 75 6.24 -6.39 7.12
CA HIS A 75 5.66 -7.55 6.46
C HIS A 75 6.67 -8.68 6.43
N GLU A 76 6.23 -9.91 6.70
CA GLU A 76 7.06 -11.10 6.52
C GLU A 76 7.34 -11.28 5.02
N VAL A 77 8.47 -10.75 4.60
CA VAL A 77 8.94 -10.80 3.21
C VAL A 77 9.65 -12.12 2.97
N ALA A 78 8.95 -13.05 2.33
CA ALA A 78 9.47 -14.38 1.98
C ALA A 78 10.79 -14.32 1.19
N SER A 79 11.01 -13.24 0.42
CA SER A 79 12.22 -13.05 -0.37
C SER A 79 12.65 -11.57 -0.44
N LEU A 80 13.09 -11.00 0.70
CA LEU A 80 13.63 -9.63 0.76
C LEU A 80 14.68 -9.31 -0.33
N PRO A 81 15.62 -10.20 -0.71
CA PRO A 81 16.55 -9.93 -1.81
C PRO A 81 15.88 -9.72 -3.17
N GLU A 82 14.80 -10.45 -3.46
CA GLU A 82 14.06 -10.32 -4.72
C GLU A 82 13.32 -8.98 -4.80
N ILE A 83 12.71 -8.56 -3.68
CA ILE A 83 12.03 -7.28 -3.59
C ILE A 83 13.04 -6.13 -3.78
N LEU A 84 14.19 -6.19 -3.10
CA LEU A 84 15.23 -5.18 -3.26
C LEU A 84 15.78 -5.15 -4.69
N ALA A 85 15.97 -6.31 -5.33
CA ALA A 85 16.36 -6.39 -6.73
C ALA A 85 15.30 -5.77 -7.65
N ALA A 86 14.01 -6.06 -7.44
CA ALA A 86 12.91 -5.48 -8.21
C ALA A 86 12.84 -3.95 -8.05
N ILE A 87 12.97 -3.43 -6.82
CA ILE A 87 13.03 -1.98 -6.55
C ILE A 87 14.24 -1.35 -7.23
N ALA A 88 15.41 -1.98 -7.15
CA ALA A 88 16.63 -1.46 -7.75
C ALA A 88 16.54 -1.42 -9.28
N ILE A 89 16.00 -2.46 -9.91
CA ILE A 89 15.82 -2.53 -11.36
C ILE A 89 14.78 -1.50 -11.82
N GLY A 90 13.57 -1.53 -11.22
CA GLY A 90 12.49 -0.61 -11.60
C GLY A 90 12.82 0.85 -11.33
N GLY A 91 13.34 1.16 -10.14
CA GLY A 91 13.79 2.49 -9.76
C GLY A 91 14.97 2.97 -10.59
N GLY A 92 15.93 2.09 -10.89
CA GLY A 92 17.10 2.40 -11.73
C GLY A 92 16.71 2.73 -13.17
N VAL A 93 15.87 1.89 -13.80
CA VAL A 93 15.35 2.15 -15.16
C VAL A 93 14.55 3.45 -15.18
N GLY A 94 13.64 3.65 -14.22
CA GLY A 94 12.86 4.88 -14.11
C GLY A 94 13.71 6.13 -13.95
N PHE A 95 14.75 6.08 -13.11
CA PHE A 95 15.69 7.18 -12.93
C PHE A 95 16.46 7.52 -14.21
N VAL A 96 16.95 6.51 -14.94
CA VAL A 96 17.69 6.72 -16.19
C VAL A 96 16.79 7.35 -17.25
N ILE A 97 15.57 6.85 -17.42
CA ILE A 97 14.60 7.40 -18.40
C ILE A 97 14.24 8.84 -18.03
N ALA A 98 13.88 9.11 -16.77
CA ALA A 98 13.49 10.44 -16.31
C ALA A 98 14.58 11.50 -16.50
N ARG A 99 15.87 11.10 -16.45
CA ARG A 99 17.00 12.01 -16.67
C ARG A 99 17.32 12.28 -18.13
N ARG A 100 16.91 11.42 -19.05
CA ARG A 100 17.30 11.48 -20.47
C ARG A 100 16.21 11.98 -21.40
N ILE A 101 14.97 12.06 -20.92
CA ILE A 101 13.81 12.50 -21.70
C ILE A 101 13.89 14.00 -22.08
N ALA A 102 13.38 14.37 -23.25
CA ALA A 102 13.24 15.77 -23.63
C ALA A 102 12.09 16.43 -22.85
N MET A 103 12.23 17.71 -22.51
CA MET A 103 11.18 18.46 -21.79
C MET A 103 9.87 18.59 -22.60
N THR A 104 9.96 18.49 -23.94
CA THR A 104 8.80 18.48 -24.85
C THR A 104 7.96 17.21 -24.72
N ASP A 105 8.58 16.10 -24.31
CA ASP A 105 7.97 14.78 -24.26
C ASP A 105 7.50 14.42 -22.84
N MET A 106 7.53 15.40 -21.93
CA MET A 106 7.06 15.24 -20.55
C MET A 106 5.62 14.71 -20.46
N PRO A 107 4.65 15.16 -21.27
CA PRO A 107 3.29 14.60 -21.22
C PRO A 107 3.25 13.08 -21.50
N GLN A 108 4.01 12.62 -22.48
CA GLN A 108 4.08 11.20 -22.88
C GLN A 108 4.77 10.36 -21.81
N LEU A 109 5.84 10.88 -21.21
CA LEU A 109 6.52 10.20 -20.11
C LEU A 109 5.61 10.02 -18.89
N VAL A 110 4.86 11.07 -18.53
CA VAL A 110 3.91 11.02 -17.40
C VAL A 110 2.81 9.99 -17.68
N ALA A 111 2.28 9.95 -18.91
CA ALA A 111 1.30 8.95 -19.31
C ALA A 111 1.85 7.51 -19.21
N ALA A 112 3.10 7.29 -19.64
CA ALA A 112 3.76 5.99 -19.54
C ALA A 112 4.00 5.54 -18.09
N PHE A 113 4.39 6.44 -17.18
CA PHE A 113 4.53 6.09 -15.76
C PHE A 113 3.18 5.85 -15.09
N HIS A 114 2.13 6.59 -15.46
CA HIS A 114 0.80 6.36 -14.91
C HIS A 114 0.21 5.01 -15.37
N SER A 115 0.46 4.61 -16.63
CA SER A 115 0.04 3.29 -17.11
C SER A 115 0.80 2.15 -16.41
N LEU A 116 2.07 2.32 -16.08
CA LEU A 116 2.85 1.34 -15.30
C LEU A 116 2.30 1.17 -13.87
N VAL A 117 1.93 2.27 -13.21
CA VAL A 117 1.29 2.20 -11.88
C VAL A 117 -0.06 1.49 -11.96
N GLY A 118 -0.84 1.75 -13.01
CA GLY A 118 -2.09 1.02 -13.27
C GLY A 118 -1.86 -0.48 -13.48
N LEU A 119 -0.85 -0.86 -14.28
CA LEU A 119 -0.48 -2.26 -14.48
C LEU A 119 -0.05 -2.92 -13.16
N ALA A 120 0.73 -2.23 -12.32
CA ALA A 120 1.13 -2.74 -11.02
C ALA A 120 -0.10 -3.02 -10.13
N ALA A 121 -1.09 -2.13 -10.10
CA ALA A 121 -2.34 -2.34 -9.36
C ALA A 121 -3.12 -3.56 -9.89
N VAL A 122 -3.18 -3.75 -11.22
CA VAL A 122 -3.81 -4.93 -11.84
C VAL A 122 -3.08 -6.22 -11.46
N LEU A 123 -1.74 -6.22 -11.48
CA LEU A 123 -0.96 -7.40 -11.08
C LEU A 123 -1.13 -7.73 -9.59
N VAL A 124 -1.19 -6.72 -8.73
CA VAL A 124 -1.50 -6.91 -7.29
C VAL A 124 -2.90 -7.47 -7.11
N ALA A 125 -3.90 -6.96 -7.83
CA ALA A 125 -5.27 -7.47 -7.78
C ALA A 125 -5.36 -8.92 -8.30
N LEU A 126 -4.63 -9.25 -9.37
CA LEU A 126 -4.55 -10.61 -9.90
C LEU A 126 -3.87 -11.57 -8.89
N ALA A 127 -2.80 -11.12 -8.24
CA ALA A 127 -2.14 -11.90 -7.19
C ALA A 127 -3.09 -12.18 -6.00
N ALA A 128 -3.87 -11.18 -5.60
CA ALA A 128 -4.90 -11.32 -4.57
C ALA A 128 -6.02 -12.27 -5.00
N TYR A 129 -6.47 -12.21 -6.26
CA TYR A 129 -7.49 -13.12 -6.78
C TYR A 129 -7.00 -14.58 -6.85
N LEU A 130 -5.73 -14.81 -7.21
CA LEU A 130 -5.16 -16.15 -7.31
C LEU A 130 -4.76 -16.76 -5.96
N ASN A 131 -4.44 -15.93 -4.96
CA ASN A 131 -4.05 -16.37 -3.61
C ASN A 131 -4.82 -15.60 -2.54
N PRO A 132 -6.16 -15.72 -2.48
CA PRO A 132 -7.01 -14.88 -1.63
C PRO A 132 -6.75 -15.08 -0.12
N GLU A 133 -6.27 -16.26 0.29
CA GLU A 133 -5.89 -16.54 1.68
C GLU A 133 -4.74 -15.62 2.14
N ALA A 134 -3.72 -15.45 1.31
CA ALA A 134 -2.53 -14.66 1.63
C ALA A 134 -2.84 -13.16 1.79
N PHE A 135 -3.96 -12.69 1.26
CA PHE A 135 -4.43 -11.30 1.36
C PHE A 135 -5.57 -11.12 2.38
N GLY A 136 -5.99 -12.20 3.05
CA GLY A 136 -7.05 -12.16 4.06
C GLY A 136 -8.44 -11.85 3.50
N ILE A 137 -8.71 -12.22 2.24
CA ILE A 137 -9.99 -11.94 1.55
C ILE A 137 -10.92 -13.16 1.45
N LEU A 138 -10.50 -14.36 1.86
CA LEU A 138 -11.36 -15.54 1.89
C LEU A 138 -12.40 -15.45 3.02
N GLY A 139 -13.67 -15.67 2.67
CA GLY A 139 -14.76 -15.90 3.62
C GLY A 139 -14.64 -17.24 4.35
N MET A 140 -15.34 -17.37 5.47
CA MET A 140 -15.39 -18.61 6.26
C MET A 140 -15.99 -19.81 5.48
N ASP A 141 -16.74 -19.52 4.43
CA ASP A 141 -17.33 -20.45 3.47
C ASP A 141 -16.36 -20.87 2.35
N GLY A 142 -15.13 -20.35 2.35
CA GLY A 142 -14.11 -20.64 1.34
C GLY A 142 -14.31 -19.90 0.02
N ASN A 143 -15.22 -18.93 -0.03
CA ASN A 143 -15.47 -18.10 -1.20
C ASN A 143 -14.78 -16.73 -1.10
N ILE A 144 -14.55 -16.09 -2.25
CA ILE A 144 -14.05 -14.71 -2.38
C ILE A 144 -15.17 -13.71 -2.66
#